data_AF-A0A7S2LS99-F1
#
_entry.id   AF-A0A7S2LS99-F1
#
_cell.length_a   1.000
_cell.length_b   1.000
_cell.length_c   1.000
_cell.angle_alpha   90.00
_cell.angle_beta   90.00
_cell.angle_gamma   90.00
#
_symmetry.space_group_name_H-M   'P 1'
#
loop_
_entity.id
_entity.type
_entity.pdbx_description
1 polymer ?
#
loop_
_entity_poly.entity_id
_entity_poly.type
_entity_poly.pdbx_seq_one_letter_code
_entity_poly.pdbx_strand_id
1 'polypeptide(L)'
;TMNLHQLNPQFLSNLIYGTVKDRHYDPEFFDQVANRIVAHEDLNRFTPQGLANILWAYAKVSHQSPQLFDKVANHMIHLDNLRGFTPQDISIILWALAKLGFFHDNLFEKVANHMSKDDHLLTTYNGQHISMLMWAF
;
A
#
# COMPACT_ATOMS: atom_id res chain seq x y z
N THR A 1 -16.29 -22.47 -1.96
CA THR A 1 -15.73 -21.31 -1.24
C THR A 1 -14.22 -21.40 -1.32
N MET A 2 -13.57 -20.36 -1.88
CA MET A 2 -12.10 -20.32 -2.02
C MET A 2 -11.46 -20.16 -0.64
N ASN A 3 -10.54 -21.04 -0.25
CA ASN A 3 -9.88 -20.95 1.06
C ASN A 3 -8.77 -19.90 1.00
N LEU A 4 -9.03 -18.72 1.55
CA LEU A 4 -8.06 -17.62 1.54
C LEU A 4 -6.80 -17.98 2.31
N HIS A 5 -6.85 -18.77 3.39
CA HIS A 5 -5.70 -19.05 4.26
C HIS A 5 -4.52 -19.76 3.58
N GLN A 6 -4.74 -20.39 2.43
CA GLN A 6 -3.69 -21.11 1.69
C GLN A 6 -2.99 -20.27 0.62
N LEU A 7 -3.51 -19.06 0.32
CA LEU A 7 -2.94 -18.23 -0.74
C LEU A 7 -1.65 -17.57 -0.25
N ASN A 8 -0.59 -17.65 -1.04
CA ASN A 8 0.62 -16.89 -0.72
C ASN A 8 0.34 -15.36 -0.79
N PRO A 9 1.11 -14.53 -0.06
CA PRO A 9 0.96 -13.07 -0.03
C PRO A 9 0.87 -12.40 -1.39
N GLN A 10 1.70 -12.81 -2.35
CA GLN A 10 1.69 -12.22 -3.69
C GLN A 10 0.41 -12.57 -4.45
N PHE A 11 -0.03 -13.82 -4.38
CA PHE A 11 -1.27 -14.26 -5.01
C PHE A 11 -2.49 -13.57 -4.39
N LEU A 12 -2.48 -13.34 -3.07
CA LEU A 12 -3.51 -12.55 -2.38
C LEU A 12 -3.58 -11.12 -2.92
N SER A 13 -2.42 -10.45 -3.07
CA SER A 13 -2.36 -9.10 -3.65
C SER A 13 -2.81 -9.03 -5.11
N ASN A 14 -2.45 -10.03 -5.92
CA ASN A 14 -2.85 -10.10 -7.32
C ASN A 14 -4.35 -10.40 -7.46
N LEU A 15 -4.91 -11.23 -6.58
CA LEU A 15 -6.33 -11.57 -6.56
C LEU A 15 -7.17 -10.33 -6.26
N ILE A 16 -6.88 -9.60 -5.17
CA ILE A 16 -7.65 -8.41 -4.80
C ILE A 16 -7.49 -7.28 -5.83
N TYR A 17 -6.33 -7.18 -6.48
CA TYR A 17 -6.14 -6.27 -7.60
C TYR A 17 -7.00 -6.66 -8.81
N GLY A 18 -7.03 -7.95 -9.15
CA GLY A 18 -7.80 -8.49 -10.27
C GLY A 18 -9.31 -8.28 -10.11
N THR A 19 -9.86 -8.57 -8.93
CA THR A 19 -11.31 -8.43 -8.68
C THR A 19 -11.79 -6.99 -8.92
N VAL A 20 -11.04 -5.99 -8.44
CA VAL A 20 -11.35 -4.58 -8.68
C VAL A 20 -11.22 -4.20 -10.15
N LYS A 21 -10.17 -4.69 -10.83
CA LYS A 21 -9.94 -4.40 -12.25
C LYS A 21 -11.08 -4.95 -13.11
N ASP A 22 -11.61 -6.10 -12.75
CA ASP A 22 -12.74 -6.75 -13.41
C ASP A 22 -14.10 -6.22 -12.93
N ARG A 23 -14.12 -5.13 -12.14
CA ARG A 23 -15.31 -4.48 -11.57
C ARG A 23 -16.16 -5.36 -10.66
N HIS A 24 -15.58 -6.41 -10.09
CA HIS A 24 -16.20 -7.26 -9.08
C HIS A 24 -15.78 -6.77 -7.69
N TYR A 25 -16.65 -5.95 -7.08
CA TYR A 25 -16.49 -5.52 -5.69
C TYR A 25 -17.43 -6.33 -4.79
N ASP A 26 -16.85 -7.00 -3.80
CA ASP A 26 -17.55 -7.71 -2.74
C ASP A 26 -16.99 -7.20 -1.39
N PRO A 27 -17.75 -6.39 -0.62
CA PRO A 27 -17.30 -5.87 0.66
C PRO A 27 -16.86 -6.96 1.64
N GLU A 28 -17.55 -8.10 1.67
CA GLU A 28 -17.25 -9.19 2.61
C GLU A 28 -15.90 -9.83 2.29
N PHE A 29 -15.60 -10.00 1.00
CA PHE A 29 -14.29 -10.45 0.55
C PHE A 29 -13.17 -9.48 0.98
N PHE A 30 -13.40 -8.17 0.87
CA PHE A 30 -12.44 -7.16 1.30
C PHE A 30 -12.23 -7.19 2.83
N ASP A 31 -13.29 -7.35 3.61
CA ASP A 31 -13.19 -7.52 5.06
C ASP A 31 -12.39 -8.77 5.42
N GLN A 32 -12.64 -9.90 4.75
CA GLN A 32 -11.90 -11.15 4.98
C GLN A 32 -10.41 -11.02 4.66
N VAL A 33 -10.06 -10.34 3.55
CA VAL A 33 -8.65 -10.09 3.19
C VAL A 33 -7.98 -9.18 4.22
N ALA A 34 -8.63 -8.10 4.63
CA ALA A 34 -8.09 -7.17 5.64
C ALA A 34 -7.85 -7.89 6.96
N ASN A 35 -8.86 -8.59 7.47
CA ASN A 35 -8.78 -9.32 8.73
C ASN A 35 -7.66 -10.36 8.73
N ARG A 36 -7.50 -11.10 7.62
CA ARG A 36 -6.40 -12.04 7.47
C ARG A 36 -5.04 -11.35 7.54
N ILE A 37 -4.85 -10.28 6.78
CA ILE A 37 -3.57 -9.56 6.76
C ILE A 37 -3.27 -9.00 8.15
N VAL A 38 -4.24 -8.36 8.80
CA VAL A 38 -4.08 -7.77 10.12
C VAL A 38 -3.75 -8.82 11.18
N ALA A 39 -4.48 -9.93 11.22
CA ALA A 39 -4.36 -10.92 12.29
C ALA A 39 -3.21 -11.92 12.09
N HIS A 40 -2.84 -12.26 10.86
CA HIS A 40 -2.04 -13.47 10.61
C HIS A 40 -0.83 -13.29 9.72
N GLU A 41 -0.72 -12.19 8.99
CA GLU A 41 0.38 -12.03 8.04
C GLU A 41 1.53 -11.19 8.60
N ASP A 42 2.76 -11.67 8.30
CA ASP A 42 3.99 -10.89 8.38
C ASP A 42 4.18 -10.15 7.06
N LEU A 43 4.20 -8.82 7.12
CA LEU A 43 4.30 -7.98 5.92
C LEU A 43 5.66 -8.08 5.23
N ASN A 44 6.71 -8.59 5.89
CA ASN A 44 7.99 -8.91 5.24
C ASN A 44 7.87 -9.98 4.16
N ARG A 45 6.77 -10.76 4.15
CA ARG A 45 6.50 -11.78 3.13
C ARG A 45 5.84 -11.21 1.87
N PHE A 46 5.42 -9.95 1.89
CA PHE A 46 4.86 -9.26 0.74
C PHE A 46 5.97 -8.54 -0.02
N THR A 47 5.84 -8.50 -1.33
CA THR A 47 6.66 -7.57 -2.12
C THR A 47 6.13 -6.14 -1.91
N PRO A 48 6.98 -5.12 -2.06
CA PRO A 48 6.55 -3.71 -2.10
C PRO A 48 5.37 -3.46 -3.06
N GLN A 49 5.45 -4.04 -4.26
CA GLN A 49 4.36 -3.99 -5.23
C GLN A 49 3.08 -4.65 -4.73
N GLY A 50 3.18 -5.78 -4.01
CA GLY A 50 2.05 -6.45 -3.39
C GLY A 50 1.33 -5.57 -2.37
N LEU A 51 2.09 -4.87 -1.52
CA LEU A 51 1.53 -3.90 -0.56
C LEU A 51 0.85 -2.73 -1.28
N ALA A 52 1.50 -2.19 -2.33
CA ALA A 52 0.93 -1.12 -3.15
C ALA A 52 -0.39 -1.54 -3.82
N ASN A 53 -0.43 -2.74 -4.40
CA ASN A 53 -1.63 -3.30 -5.04
C ASN A 53 -2.80 -3.47 -4.07
N ILE A 54 -2.51 -3.93 -2.83
CA ILE A 54 -3.52 -4.07 -1.78
C ILE A 54 -4.12 -2.69 -1.49
N LEU A 55 -3.31 -1.70 -1.09
CA LEU A 55 -3.82 -0.37 -0.74
C LEU A 55 -4.53 0.30 -1.92
N TRP A 56 -4.01 0.15 -3.14
CA TRP A 56 -4.68 0.64 -4.34
C TRP A 56 -6.07 0.05 -4.51
N ALA A 57 -6.24 -1.27 -4.31
CA ALA A 57 -7.53 -1.93 -4.45
C ALA A 57 -8.55 -1.34 -3.46
N TYR A 58 -8.19 -1.19 -2.18
CA TYR A 58 -9.06 -0.59 -1.16
C TYR A 58 -9.42 0.86 -1.50
N ALA A 59 -8.42 1.68 -1.88
CA ALA A 59 -8.63 3.07 -2.28
C ALA A 59 -9.46 3.21 -3.56
N LYS A 60 -9.38 2.24 -4.48
CA LYS A 60 -10.11 2.27 -5.74
C LYS A 60 -11.61 2.09 -5.52
N VAL A 61 -11.99 1.19 -4.61
CA VAL A 61 -13.41 0.93 -4.25
C VAL A 61 -13.88 1.75 -3.05
N SER A 62 -13.01 2.59 -2.47
CA SER A 62 -13.28 3.41 -1.28
C SER A 62 -13.72 2.58 -0.06
N HIS A 63 -13.21 1.36 0.06
CA HIS A 63 -13.51 0.46 1.17
C HIS A 63 -12.57 0.77 2.35
N GLN A 64 -13.15 1.02 3.53
CA GLN A 64 -12.43 1.50 4.70
C GLN A 64 -11.97 0.33 5.57
N SER A 65 -10.66 0.23 5.80
CA SER A 65 -10.07 -0.72 6.73
C SER A 65 -8.89 -0.07 7.49
N PRO A 66 -9.16 0.81 8.47
CA PRO A 66 -8.12 1.59 9.15
C PRO A 66 -6.99 0.72 9.75
N GLN A 67 -7.33 -0.45 10.31
CA GLN A 67 -6.34 -1.37 10.88
C GLN A 67 -5.37 -1.94 9.84
N LEU A 68 -5.85 -2.22 8.62
CA LEU A 68 -4.99 -2.64 7.51
C LEU A 68 -4.06 -1.49 7.09
N PHE A 69 -4.62 -0.27 6.99
CA PHE A 69 -3.86 0.91 6.57
C PHE A 69 -2.76 1.25 7.57
N ASP A 70 -3.08 1.25 8.86
CA ASP A 70 -2.13 1.40 9.96
C ASP A 70 -1.06 0.33 9.92
N LYS A 71 -1.44 -0.94 9.70
CA LYS A 71 -0.46 -2.04 9.68
C LYS A 71 0.56 -1.87 8.54
N VAL A 72 0.11 -1.50 7.34
CA VAL A 72 1.01 -1.26 6.19
C VAL A 72 1.88 -0.02 6.41
N ALA A 73 1.29 1.09 6.88
CA ALA A 73 2.03 2.32 7.17
C ALA A 73 3.10 2.10 8.24
N ASN A 74 2.73 1.49 9.36
CA ASN A 74 3.67 1.17 10.44
C ASN A 74 4.76 0.21 9.98
N HIS A 75 4.44 -0.78 9.15
CA HIS A 75 5.47 -1.66 8.59
C HIS A 75 6.52 -0.86 7.82
N MET A 76 6.12 0.03 6.92
CA MET A 76 7.07 0.88 6.17
C MET A 76 7.89 1.82 7.06
N ILE A 77 7.27 2.42 8.09
CA ILE A 77 7.95 3.29 9.06
C ILE A 77 9.11 2.53 9.74
N HIS A 78 8.87 1.28 10.14
CA HIS A 78 9.80 0.46 10.91
C HIS A 78 10.83 -0.32 10.08
N LEU A 79 10.73 -0.34 8.74
CA LEU A 79 11.79 -0.89 7.90
C LEU A 79 13.09 -0.09 8.05
N ASP A 80 14.26 -0.71 7.99
CA ASP A 80 15.54 0.03 8.07
C ASP A 80 15.66 1.10 6.97
N ASN A 81 15.23 0.76 5.76
CA ASN A 81 15.17 1.65 4.61
C ASN A 81 14.12 1.15 3.59
N LEU A 82 13.80 1.98 2.61
CA LEU A 82 12.81 1.67 1.57
C LEU A 82 13.44 1.27 0.23
N ARG A 83 14.73 0.85 0.19
CA ARG A 83 15.43 0.55 -1.08
C ARG A 83 14.80 -0.59 -1.89
N GLY A 84 13.99 -1.45 -1.26
CA GLY A 84 13.23 -2.47 -1.97
C GLY A 84 12.02 -1.94 -2.73
N PHE A 85 11.54 -0.73 -2.39
CA PHE A 85 10.38 -0.11 -3.03
C PHE A 85 10.81 0.67 -4.25
N THR A 86 10.08 0.53 -5.34
CA THR A 86 10.23 1.44 -6.47
C THR A 86 9.55 2.79 -6.16
N PRO A 87 9.93 3.88 -6.85
CA PRO A 87 9.21 5.15 -6.77
C PRO A 87 7.70 5.02 -6.99
N GLN A 88 7.31 4.11 -7.90
CA GLN A 88 5.92 3.86 -8.22
C GLN A 88 5.17 3.19 -7.05
N ASP A 89 5.79 2.20 -6.38
CA ASP A 89 5.18 1.53 -5.23
C ASP A 89 4.89 2.52 -4.10
N ILE A 90 5.89 3.35 -3.76
CA ILE A 90 5.75 4.40 -2.74
C ILE A 90 4.63 5.37 -3.12
N SER A 91 4.61 5.83 -4.37
CA SER A 91 3.62 6.80 -4.84
C SER A 91 2.20 6.24 -4.79
N ILE A 92 2.00 4.96 -5.16
CA ILE A 92 0.71 4.30 -5.08
C ILE A 92 0.26 4.16 -3.63
N ILE A 93 1.15 3.76 -2.72
CA ILE A 93 0.84 3.62 -1.30
C ILE A 93 0.40 4.95 -0.70
N LEU A 94 1.18 6.01 -0.90
CA LEU A 94 0.86 7.34 -0.35
C LEU A 94 -0.44 7.89 -0.92
N TRP A 95 -0.65 7.77 -2.24
CA TRP A 95 -1.92 8.17 -2.85
C TRP A 95 -3.11 7.39 -2.32
N ALA A 96 -2.98 6.08 -2.15
CA ALA A 96 -4.06 5.24 -1.66
C ALA A 96 -4.44 5.64 -0.24
N LEU A 97 -3.44 5.80 0.64
CA LEU A 97 -3.65 6.23 2.03
C LEU A 97 -4.28 7.63 2.09
N ALA A 98 -3.76 8.60 1.35
CA ALA A 98 -4.31 9.95 1.28
C ALA A 98 -5.77 9.95 0.77
N LYS A 99 -6.06 9.19 -0.29
CA LYS A 99 -7.42 9.04 -0.84
C LYS A 99 -8.39 8.42 0.17
N LEU A 100 -7.89 7.51 1.01
CA LEU A 100 -8.67 6.86 2.07
C LEU A 100 -8.81 7.75 3.32
N GLY A 101 -8.21 8.94 3.33
CA GLY A 101 -8.24 9.88 4.47
C GLY A 101 -7.25 9.51 5.57
N PHE A 102 -6.19 8.76 5.24
CA PHE A 102 -5.25 8.20 6.19
C PHE A 102 -3.87 8.83 6.01
N PHE A 103 -3.46 9.64 6.99
CA PHE A 103 -2.21 10.39 6.97
C PHE A 103 -1.36 10.04 8.19
N HIS A 104 -0.09 9.73 7.95
CA HIS A 104 0.89 9.39 8.98
C HIS A 104 2.13 10.25 8.80
N ASP A 105 2.31 11.28 9.62
CA ASP A 105 3.45 12.21 9.53
C ASP A 105 4.79 11.46 9.53
N ASN A 106 4.90 10.42 10.36
CA ASN A 106 6.08 9.56 10.43
C ASN A 106 6.36 8.79 9.14
N LEU A 107 5.31 8.37 8.41
CA LEU A 107 5.47 7.71 7.11
C LEU A 107 5.98 8.70 6.07
N PHE A 108 5.47 9.93 6.07
CA PHE A 108 5.97 10.98 5.19
C PHE A 108 7.42 11.32 5.48
N GLU A 109 7.79 11.50 6.75
CA GLU A 109 9.17 11.75 7.15
C GLU A 109 10.08 10.59 6.72
N LYS A 110 9.63 9.33 6.88
CA LYS A 110 10.36 8.15 6.41
C LYS A 110 10.63 8.19 4.91
N VAL A 111 9.62 8.51 4.12
CA VAL A 111 9.70 8.58 2.66
C VAL A 111 10.58 9.75 2.22
N ALA A 112 10.41 10.93 2.81
CA ALA A 112 11.23 12.11 2.52
C ALA A 112 12.72 11.84 2.80
N ASN A 113 13.02 11.26 3.97
CA ASN A 113 14.38 10.88 4.34
C ASN A 113 14.97 9.80 3.41
N HIS A 114 14.14 8.93 2.83
CA HIS A 114 14.58 7.96 1.84
C HIS A 114 14.92 8.64 0.50
N MET A 115 14.06 9.54 0.03
CA MET A 115 14.27 10.30 -1.21
C MET A 115 15.49 11.20 -1.16
N SER A 116 15.73 11.90 -0.04
CA SER A 116 16.90 12.78 0.12
C SER A 116 18.23 12.05 0.18
N LYS A 117 18.23 10.72 0.42
CA LYS A 117 19.44 9.90 0.47
C LYS A 117 19.78 9.24 -0.87
N ASP A 118 18.92 9.38 -1.88
CA ASP A 118 19.09 8.79 -3.19
C ASP A 118 18.82 9.85 -4.27
N ASP A 119 19.89 10.53 -4.70
CA ASP A 119 19.85 11.62 -5.68
C ASP A 119 19.17 11.21 -7.00
N HIS A 120 19.16 9.92 -7.34
CA HIS A 120 18.48 9.42 -8.54
C HIS A 120 16.96 9.40 -8.39
N LEU A 121 16.43 9.20 -7.18
CA LEU A 121 14.98 9.19 -6.95
C LEU A 121 14.38 10.57 -7.22
N LEU A 122 15.03 11.65 -6.81
CA LEU A 122 14.56 13.02 -7.07
C LEU A 122 14.33 13.32 -8.56
N THR A 123 15.09 12.67 -9.45
CA THR A 123 14.91 12.79 -10.91
C THR A 123 13.88 11.81 -11.49
N THR A 124 13.53 10.75 -10.74
CA THR A 124 12.61 9.68 -11.16
C THR A 124 11.17 9.93 -10.72
N TYR A 125 10.97 10.70 -9.65
CA TYR A 125 9.66 11.20 -9.25
C TYR A 125 9.22 12.29 -10.25
N ASN A 126 8.41 11.89 -11.25
CA ASN A 126 7.84 12.86 -12.19
C ASN A 126 6.91 13.87 -11.47
N GLY A 127 6.53 14.94 -12.17
CA GLY A 127 5.70 16.01 -11.60
C GLY A 127 4.36 15.54 -11.01
N GLN A 128 3.78 14.42 -11.45
CA GLN A 128 2.58 13.84 -10.82
C GLN A 128 2.88 13.22 -9.45
N HIS A 129 4.02 12.54 -9.28
CA HIS A 129 4.38 11.95 -7.98
C HIS A 129 4.70 13.03 -6.94
N ILE A 130 5.38 14.11 -7.35
CA ILE A 130 5.59 15.30 -6.49
C ILE A 130 4.26 16.01 -6.22
N SER A 131 3.37 16.10 -7.21
CA SER A 131 2.03 16.67 -6.99
C SER A 131 1.20 15.82 -6.03
N MET A 132 1.25 14.49 -6.10
CA MET A 132 0.56 13.61 -5.15
C MET A 132 1.12 13.72 -3.73
N LEU A 133 2.40 14.04 -3.58
CA LEU A 133 3.00 14.41 -2.28
C LEU A 133 2.54 15.80 -1.80
N MET A 134 2.36 16.75 -2.71
CA MET A 134 1.94 18.12 -2.41
C MET A 134 0.44 18.25 -2.07
N TRP A 135 -0.42 17.39 -2.63
CA TRP A 135 -1.85 17.34 -2.32
C TRP A 135 -2.17 16.60 -0.99
N ALA A 136 -1.14 16.09 -0.32
CA ALA A 136 -1.24 15.56 1.04
C ALA A 136 -1.11 16.66 2.12
N PHE A 137 -0.86 17.91 1.72
CA PHE A 137 -0.96 19.13 2.53
C PHE A 137 -2.30 19.82 2.26
#